data_AF-A0A4S2LR47-F1
#
_entry.id   AF-A0A4S2LR47-F1
#
_cell.length_a   1.000
_cell.length_b   1.000
_cell.length_c   1.000
_cell.angle_alpha   90.00
_cell.angle_beta   90.00
_cell.angle_gamma   90.00
#
_symmetry.space_group_name_H-M   'P 1'
#
loop_
_entity.id
_entity.type
_entity.pdbx_description
1 polymer ?
#
loop_
_entity_poly.entity_id
_entity_poly.type
_entity_poly.pdbx_seq_one_letter_code
_entity_poly.pdbx_strand_id
1 'polypeptide(L)'
;MMTLRLLLIGIGLVERLLARSIPEYYLCIEACGEDPHENNVADWSEVELCRDGCNKEERVRCVAKNQHNDSEKRNCWKLALHRCIVRCGDDECCLRMCQLLHTPPPNMPKF
;
A
#
# COMPACT_ATOMS: atom_id res chain seq x y z
N MET A 1 30.93 -15.26 30.92
CA MET A 1 31.17 -15.14 29.46
C MET A 1 30.00 -15.65 28.62
N MET A 2 29.48 -16.86 28.83
CA MET A 2 28.39 -17.42 27.99
C MET A 2 27.09 -16.61 28.03
N THR A 3 26.68 -16.14 29.22
CA THR A 3 25.54 -15.23 29.44
C THR A 3 25.61 -13.93 28.64
N LEU A 4 26.79 -13.28 28.61
CA LEU A 4 27.00 -12.04 27.88
C LEU A 4 26.85 -12.23 26.36
N ARG A 5 27.29 -13.37 25.82
CA ARG A 5 27.11 -13.69 24.38
C ARG A 5 25.65 -13.92 24.03
N LEU A 6 24.89 -14.61 24.89
CA LEU A 6 23.45 -14.82 24.69
C LEU A 6 22.67 -13.50 24.73
N LEU A 7 23.01 -12.58 25.64
CA LEU A 7 22.42 -11.24 25.69
C LEU A 7 22.68 -10.44 24.40
N LEU A 8 23.92 -10.41 23.90
CA LEU A 8 24.27 -9.71 22.66
C LEU A 8 23.56 -10.29 21.42
N ILE A 9 23.42 -11.61 21.35
CA ILE A 9 22.65 -12.28 20.28
C ILE A 9 21.16 -11.92 20.38
N GLY A 10 20.60 -11.89 21.60
CA GLY A 10 19.22 -11.47 21.84
C GLY A 10 18.96 -10.02 21.41
N ILE A 11 19.84 -9.09 21.80
CA ILE A 11 19.74 -7.67 21.41
C ILE A 11 19.80 -7.53 19.89
N GLY A 12 20.78 -8.15 19.21
CA GLY A 12 20.91 -8.07 17.75
C GLY A 12 19.76 -8.74 16.97
N LEU A 13 19.03 -9.68 17.57
CA LEU A 13 17.79 -10.22 17.00
C LEU A 13 16.61 -9.27 17.20
N VAL A 14 16.48 -8.66 18.39
CA VAL A 14 15.44 -7.66 18.69
C VAL A 14 15.60 -6.43 17.82
N GLU A 15 16.82 -5.91 17.63
CA GLU A 15 17.09 -4.79 16.72
C GLU A 15 16.67 -5.10 15.28
N ARG A 16 16.91 -6.32 14.78
CA ARG A 16 16.47 -6.74 13.43
C ARG A 16 14.96 -6.88 13.28
N LEU A 17 14.24 -7.19 14.37
CA LEU A 17 12.79 -7.24 14.39
C LEU A 17 12.18 -5.83 14.47
N LEU A 18 12.76 -4.95 15.29
CA LEU A 18 12.35 -3.56 15.45
C LEU A 18 12.71 -2.65 14.27
N ALA A 19 13.78 -2.98 13.52
CA ALA A 19 14.23 -2.21 12.34
C ALA A 19 13.31 -2.37 11.11
N ARG A 20 12.21 -3.12 11.21
CA ARG A 20 11.21 -3.22 10.14
C ARG A 20 10.27 -2.02 10.20
N SER A 21 10.75 -0.88 9.69
CA SER A 21 9.99 0.36 9.61
C SER A 21 8.61 0.15 8.98
N ILE A 22 7.62 0.90 9.47
CA ILE A 22 6.27 0.93 8.89
C ILE A 22 6.41 1.32 7.40
N PRO A 23 5.88 0.53 6.44
CA PRO A 23 5.98 0.87 5.03
C PRO A 23 5.29 2.20 4.72
N GLU A 24 5.90 3.02 3.87
CA GLU A 24 5.46 4.38 3.50
C GLU A 24 3.96 4.47 3.18
N TYR A 25 3.39 3.46 2.52
CA TYR A 25 1.96 3.36 2.24
C TYR A 25 1.08 3.47 3.48
N TYR A 26 1.42 2.78 4.57
CA TYR A 26 0.60 2.77 5.79
C TYR A 26 0.70 4.11 6.53
N LEU A 27 1.89 4.72 6.56
CA LEU A 27 2.08 6.07 7.10
C LEU A 27 1.27 7.11 6.32
N CYS A 28 1.18 6.97 4.99
CA CYS A 28 0.34 7.83 4.15
C CYS A 28 -1.15 7.63 4.45
N ILE A 29 -1.63 6.39 4.55
CA ILE A 29 -3.03 6.09 4.88
C ILE A 29 -3.41 6.62 6.27
N GLU A 30 -2.53 6.48 7.26
CA GLU A 30 -2.73 7.01 8.62
C GLU A 30 -2.82 8.55 8.61
N ALA A 31 -1.99 9.23 7.79
CA ALA A 31 -2.04 10.68 7.62
C ALA A 31 -3.31 11.21 6.92
N CYS A 32 -4.07 10.35 6.21
CA CYS A 32 -5.35 10.74 5.61
C CYS A 32 -6.50 10.86 6.62
N GLY A 33 -6.33 10.37 7.84
CA GLY A 33 -7.36 10.42 8.88
C GLY A 33 -8.36 9.26 8.85
N GLU A 34 -9.22 9.26 9.88
CA GLU A 34 -10.31 8.30 10.06
C GLU A 34 -11.53 8.66 9.18
N ASP A 35 -12.44 7.71 9.04
CA ASP A 35 -13.70 7.93 8.31
C ASP A 35 -14.56 8.96 9.07
N PRO A 36 -15.00 10.06 8.44
CA PRO A 36 -15.83 11.03 9.12
C PRO A 36 -17.20 10.44 9.47
N HIS A 37 -17.92 11.05 10.41
CA HIS A 37 -19.29 10.64 10.68
C HIS A 37 -20.16 10.79 9.42
N GLU A 38 -21.09 9.84 9.22
CA GLU A 38 -21.90 9.63 7.99
C GLU A 38 -22.60 10.89 7.43
N ASN A 39 -22.79 11.91 8.27
CA ASN A 39 -23.47 13.16 7.95
C ASN A 39 -22.61 14.18 7.16
N ASN A 40 -21.29 13.98 7.03
CA ASN A 40 -20.37 14.98 6.45
C ASN A 40 -19.77 14.55 5.10
N VAL A 41 -20.61 14.50 4.06
CA VAL A 41 -20.26 13.97 2.71
C VAL A 41 -19.03 14.63 2.07
N ALA A 42 -18.76 15.91 2.36
CA ALA A 42 -17.57 16.61 1.85
C ALA A 42 -16.26 16.06 2.44
N ASP A 43 -16.25 15.83 3.76
CA ASP A 43 -15.15 15.29 4.55
C ASP A 43 -14.77 13.87 4.09
N TRP A 44 -15.80 13.04 3.83
CA TRP A 44 -15.63 11.71 3.24
C TRP A 44 -14.89 11.75 1.90
N SER A 45 -15.16 12.76 1.07
CA SER A 45 -14.50 12.90 -0.23
C SER A 45 -13.01 13.25 -0.11
N GLU A 46 -12.62 14.05 0.89
CA GLU A 46 -11.22 14.44 1.08
C GLU A 46 -10.37 13.26 1.58
N VAL A 47 -10.90 12.50 2.54
CA VAL A 47 -10.26 11.30 3.11
C VAL A 47 -10.04 10.22 2.03
N GLU A 48 -11.06 9.92 1.21
CA GLU A 48 -10.92 8.91 0.16
C GLU A 48 -10.00 9.38 -0.99
N LEU A 49 -10.05 10.64 -1.40
CA LEU A 49 -9.11 11.20 -2.39
C LEU A 49 -7.66 11.12 -1.91
N CYS A 50 -7.41 11.38 -0.61
CA CYS A 50 -6.09 11.19 0.00
C CYS A 50 -5.63 9.72 -0.06
N ARG A 51 -6.50 8.79 0.34
CA ARG A 51 -6.22 7.34 0.37
C ARG A 51 -6.00 6.75 -1.02
N ASP A 52 -6.64 7.29 -2.05
CA ASP A 52 -6.36 6.97 -3.46
C ASP A 52 -5.01 7.53 -3.93
N GLY A 53 -4.65 8.74 -3.48
CA GLY A 53 -3.29 9.30 -3.61
C GLY A 53 -2.22 8.33 -3.09
N CYS A 54 -2.34 7.89 -1.83
CA CYS A 54 -1.42 6.94 -1.21
C CYS A 54 -1.29 5.63 -2.00
N ASN A 55 -2.41 5.08 -2.51
CA ASN A 55 -2.39 3.83 -3.28
C ASN A 55 -1.73 4.00 -4.66
N LYS A 56 -1.94 5.16 -5.31
CA LYS A 56 -1.29 5.54 -6.57
C LYS A 56 0.21 5.72 -6.41
N GLU A 57 0.65 6.42 -5.36
CA GLU A 57 2.07 6.63 -5.05
C GLU A 57 2.77 5.31 -4.73
N GLU A 58 2.17 4.46 -3.90
CA GLU A 58 2.72 3.15 -3.57
C GLU A 58 2.88 2.26 -4.80
N ARG A 59 1.92 2.30 -5.73
CA ARG A 59 2.02 1.60 -7.02
C ARG A 59 3.20 2.13 -7.83
N VAL A 60 3.37 3.45 -7.93
CA VAL A 60 4.47 4.08 -8.68
C VAL A 60 5.82 3.69 -8.07
N ARG A 61 5.95 3.78 -6.74
CA ARG A 61 7.14 3.37 -5.98
C ARG A 61 7.49 1.89 -6.20
N CYS A 62 6.48 1.02 -6.14
CA CYS A 62 6.63 -0.41 -6.40
C CYS A 62 7.07 -0.70 -7.85
N VAL A 63 6.47 -0.05 -8.85
CA VAL A 63 6.85 -0.23 -10.27
C VAL A 63 8.28 0.30 -10.52
N ALA A 64 8.64 1.44 -9.93
CA ALA A 64 9.97 2.04 -10.03
C ALA A 64 11.06 1.16 -9.39
N LYS A 65 10.74 0.43 -8.30
CA LYS A 65 11.63 -0.56 -7.67
C LYS A 65 11.85 -1.81 -8.54
N ASN A 66 10.91 -2.11 -9.45
CA ASN A 66 10.89 -3.32 -10.26
C ASN A 66 11.14 -3.07 -11.76
N GLN A 67 11.92 -2.05 -12.12
CA GLN A 67 12.14 -1.61 -13.50
C GLN A 67 12.56 -2.70 -14.50
N HIS A 68 13.24 -3.75 -14.04
CA HIS A 68 13.72 -4.86 -14.89
C HIS A 68 12.94 -6.18 -14.70
N ASN A 69 11.83 -6.17 -13.94
CA ASN A 69 11.01 -7.36 -13.69
C ASN A 69 9.53 -7.07 -13.98
N ASP A 70 9.08 -7.40 -15.19
CA ASP A 70 7.70 -7.14 -15.60
C ASP A 70 6.67 -7.99 -14.84
N SER A 71 7.08 -9.12 -14.23
CA SER A 71 6.24 -9.88 -13.28
C SER A 71 5.88 -9.01 -12.09
N GLU A 72 6.89 -8.44 -11.45
CA GLU A 72 6.69 -7.66 -10.24
C GLU A 72 6.06 -6.30 -10.56
N LYS A 73 6.30 -5.71 -11.73
CA LYS A 73 5.48 -4.58 -12.20
C LYS A 73 4.00 -4.96 -12.26
N ARG A 74 3.63 -6.10 -12.89
CA ARG A 74 2.24 -6.60 -12.91
C ARG A 74 1.71 -6.85 -11.50
N ASN A 75 2.54 -7.35 -10.60
CA ASN A 75 2.20 -7.56 -9.20
C ASN A 75 1.90 -6.23 -8.48
N CYS A 76 2.69 -5.18 -8.68
CA CYS A 76 2.44 -3.84 -8.15
C CYS A 76 1.07 -3.27 -8.56
N TRP A 77 0.66 -3.46 -9.83
CA TRP A 77 -0.67 -3.06 -10.31
C TRP A 77 -1.78 -3.90 -9.65
N LYS A 78 -1.62 -5.23 -9.56
CA LYS A 78 -2.57 -6.13 -8.87
C LYS A 78 -2.74 -5.77 -7.39
N LEU A 79 -1.65 -5.48 -6.68
CA LEU A 79 -1.67 -5.07 -5.27
C LEU A 79 -2.40 -3.74 -5.10
N ALA A 80 -2.18 -2.78 -6.01
CA ALA A 80 -2.88 -1.50 -5.97
C ALA A 80 -4.39 -1.65 -6.24
N LEU A 81 -4.76 -2.49 -7.21
CA LEU A 81 -6.15 -2.84 -7.49
C LEU A 81 -6.81 -3.53 -6.28
N HIS A 82 -6.12 -4.49 -5.65
CA HIS A 82 -6.62 -5.20 -4.48
C HIS A 82 -6.88 -4.25 -3.30
N ARG A 83 -5.95 -3.35 -2.99
CA ARG A 83 -6.13 -2.34 -1.92
C ARG A 83 -7.32 -1.41 -2.18
N CYS A 84 -7.55 -1.05 -3.44
CA CYS A 84 -8.71 -0.25 -3.84
C CYS A 84 -10.02 -1.03 -3.63
N ILE A 85 -10.11 -2.26 -4.15
CA ILE A 85 -11.29 -3.14 -4.00
C ILE A 85 -11.64 -3.39 -2.52
N VAL A 86 -10.64 -3.63 -1.66
CA VAL A 86 -10.87 -3.87 -0.23
C VAL A 86 -11.48 -2.66 0.48
N ARG A 87 -11.18 -1.41 0.05
CA ARG A 87 -11.81 -0.21 0.59
C ARG A 87 -13.23 0.00 0.07
N CYS A 88 -13.49 -0.29 -1.20
CA CYS A 88 -14.82 -0.11 -1.80
C CYS A 88 -15.91 -1.01 -1.22
N GLY A 89 -15.55 -2.13 -0.58
CA GLY A 89 -16.53 -3.12 -0.13
C GLY A 89 -17.34 -3.66 -1.33
N ASP A 90 -18.64 -3.40 -1.33
CA ASP A 90 -19.61 -3.80 -2.36
C ASP A 90 -20.09 -2.65 -3.27
N ASP A 91 -19.55 -1.42 -3.14
CA ASP A 91 -19.93 -0.29 -4.00
C ASP A 91 -19.50 -0.51 -5.47
N GLU A 92 -20.47 -0.76 -6.36
CA GLU A 92 -20.23 -1.04 -7.78
C GLU A 92 -19.52 0.10 -8.54
N CYS A 93 -19.76 1.35 -8.15
CA CYS A 93 -19.17 2.53 -8.79
C CYS A 93 -17.69 2.65 -8.40
N CYS A 94 -17.38 2.51 -7.12
CA CYS A 94 -16.04 2.45 -6.56
C CYS A 94 -15.25 1.28 -7.16
N LEU A 95 -15.83 0.07 -7.19
CA LEU A 95 -15.21 -1.10 -7.80
C LEU A 95 -14.89 -0.90 -9.29
N ARG A 96 -15.77 -0.23 -10.04
CA ARG A 96 -15.54 0.13 -11.45
C ARG A 96 -14.41 1.15 -11.61
N MET A 97 -14.33 2.14 -10.71
CA MET A 97 -13.23 3.11 -10.68
C MET A 97 -11.89 2.45 -10.34
N CYS A 98 -11.86 1.49 -9.40
CA CYS A 98 -10.66 0.71 -9.10
C CYS A 98 -10.10 -0.01 -10.35
N GLN A 99 -10.97 -0.65 -11.14
CA GLN A 99 -10.56 -1.31 -12.38
C GLN A 99 -10.00 -0.32 -13.40
N LEU A 100 -10.65 0.85 -13.57
CA LEU A 100 -10.19 1.91 -14.46
C LEU A 100 -8.82 2.47 -14.06
N LEU A 101 -8.60 2.68 -12.76
CA LEU A 101 -7.39 3.32 -12.22
C LEU A 101 -6.21 2.37 -12.03
N HIS A 102 -6.45 1.07 -11.79
CA HIS A 102 -5.41 0.10 -11.38
C HIS A 102 -5.25 -1.12 -12.29
N THR A 103 -5.85 -1.12 -13.49
CA THR A 103 -5.47 -2.07 -14.55
C THR A 103 -4.08 -1.72 -15.13
N PRO A 104 -3.16 -2.69 -15.33
CA PRO A 104 -1.87 -2.45 -15.97
C PRO A 104 -2.02 -1.86 -17.39
N PRO A 105 -1.08 -1.01 -17.86
CA PRO A 105 -1.19 -0.40 -19.18
C PRO A 105 -1.05 -1.44 -20.31
N PRO A 106 -1.70 -1.25 -21.47
CA PRO A 106 -1.81 -2.28 -22.51
C PRO A 106 -0.48 -2.77 -23.12
N ASN A 107 0.56 -1.93 -23.02
CA ASN A 107 1.91 -2.20 -23.53
C ASN A 107 2.81 -2.93 -22.52
N MET A 108 2.33 -3.24 -21.32
CA MET A 108 3.07 -4.09 -20.38
C MET A 108 3.11 -5.53 -20.92
N PRO A 109 4.29 -6.16 -21.10
CA PRO A 109 4.39 -7.49 -21.70
C PRO A 109 3.50 -8.50 -20.99
N LYS A 110 2.81 -9.36 -21.73
CA LYS A 110 2.11 -10.52 -21.18
C LYS A 110 3.09 -11.70 -21.13
N PHE A 111 2.91 -12.60 -20.15
CA PHE A 111 3.65 -13.87 -20.10
C PHE A 111 3.10 -14.83 -21.14
#